data_AF-A0A848XKX9-F1
#
_entry.id   AF-A0A848XKX9-F1
#
_cell.length_a   1.000
_cell.length_b   1.000
_cell.length_c   1.000
_cell.angle_alpha   90.00
_cell.angle_beta   90.00
_cell.angle_gamma   90.00
#
_symmetry.space_group_name_H-M   'P 1'
#
loop_
_entity.id
_entity.type
_entity.pdbx_description
1 polymer ?
#
loop_
_entity_poly.entity_id
_entity_poly.type
_entity_poly.pdbx_seq_one_letter_code
_entity_poly.pdbx_strand_id
1 'polypeptide(L)'
;GNFYDSTLDRISEIAMYIGFMSLYNRYGAQMADVWMTYVIAIALGGSLMVSYTRAKAEALGFDCSVGLMQRAERIVLLGLGSLVFGLAWNGAVLSILIIAVAVLTNITAVQRIVWVYKHGTGVPLDDQSRPDQPQRGTA
;
A
#
# COMPACT_ATOMS: atom_id res chain seq x y z
N GLY A 1 -10.28 -11.52 -15.23
CA GLY A 1 -8.81 -11.44 -15.38
C GLY A 1 -8.20 -10.49 -14.37
N ASN A 2 -8.43 -9.18 -14.53
CA ASN A 2 -7.73 -8.11 -13.80
C ASN A 2 -7.83 -8.14 -12.25
N PHE A 3 -8.95 -8.63 -11.69
CA PHE A 3 -9.11 -8.75 -10.23
C PHE A 3 -8.17 -9.79 -9.61
N TYR A 4 -8.01 -10.95 -10.25
CA TYR A 4 -7.12 -12.00 -9.76
C TYR A 4 -5.65 -11.55 -9.82
N ASP A 5 -5.26 -10.89 -10.92
CA ASP A 5 -3.91 -10.36 -11.12
C ASP A 5 -3.52 -9.33 -10.05
N SER A 6 -4.37 -8.32 -9.85
CA SER A 6 -4.17 -7.29 -8.81
C SER A 6 -4.19 -7.85 -7.37
N THR A 7 -4.94 -8.92 -7.12
CA THR A 7 -4.95 -9.62 -5.82
C THR A 7 -3.67 -10.40 -5.60
N LEU A 8 -3.23 -11.17 -6.61
CA LEU A 8 -1.99 -11.96 -6.54
C LEU A 8 -0.79 -11.06 -6.37
N ASP A 9 -0.72 -9.92 -7.07
CA ASP A 9 0.35 -8.97 -6.83
C ASP A 9 0.40 -8.50 -5.38
N ARG A 10 -0.78 -8.31 -4.73
CA ARG A 10 -0.83 -7.82 -3.34
C ARG A 10 -0.36 -8.88 -2.37
N ILE A 11 -0.70 -10.14 -2.64
CA ILE A 11 -0.19 -11.30 -1.89
C ILE A 11 1.34 -11.38 -2.06
N SER A 12 1.85 -11.22 -3.28
CA SER A 12 3.29 -11.20 -3.55
C SER A 12 4.01 -10.07 -2.79
N GLU A 13 3.42 -8.87 -2.75
CA GLU A 13 3.96 -7.74 -2.00
C GLU A 13 3.98 -8.02 -0.48
N ILE A 14 2.93 -8.61 0.08
CA ILE A 14 2.88 -9.03 1.49
C ILE A 14 3.96 -10.09 1.78
N ALA A 15 4.06 -11.11 0.94
CA ALA A 15 5.04 -12.19 1.09
C ALA A 15 6.49 -11.66 1.08
N MET A 16 6.77 -10.65 0.24
CA MET A 16 8.07 -9.98 0.20
C MET A 16 8.41 -9.30 1.54
N TYR A 17 7.49 -8.52 2.12
CA TYR A 17 7.73 -7.87 3.41
C TYR A 17 7.88 -8.88 4.56
N ILE A 18 7.12 -9.99 4.54
CA ILE A 18 7.30 -11.09 5.50
C ILE A 18 8.69 -11.74 5.33
N GLY A 19 9.16 -11.90 4.10
CA GLY A 19 10.51 -12.38 3.80
C GLY A 19 11.59 -11.48 4.43
N PHE A 20 11.47 -10.16 4.29
CA PHE A 20 12.36 -9.22 4.96
C PHE A 20 12.25 -9.32 6.48
N MET A 21 11.05 -9.41 7.04
CA MET A 21 10.83 -9.58 8.48
C MET A 21 11.55 -10.84 9.01
N SER A 22 11.44 -11.95 8.29
CA SER A 22 12.12 -13.22 8.62
C SER A 22 13.64 -13.12 8.53
N LEU A 23 14.16 -12.41 7.52
CA LEU A 23 15.60 -12.18 7.36
C LEU A 23 16.20 -11.48 8.59
N TYR A 24 15.57 -10.41 9.06
CA TYR A 24 16.00 -9.66 10.25
C TYR A 24 15.69 -10.37 11.57
N ASN A 25 14.77 -11.34 11.58
CA ASN A 25 14.47 -12.12 12.78
C ASN A 25 15.41 -13.33 12.99
N ARG A 26 15.87 -13.97 11.90
CA ARG A 26 16.51 -15.29 11.94
C ARG A 26 18.04 -15.27 11.76
N TYR A 27 18.61 -14.28 11.07
CA TYR A 27 20.07 -14.16 10.89
C TYR A 27 20.70 -13.38 12.06
N GLY A 28 20.92 -14.08 13.16
CA GLY A 28 21.43 -13.56 14.42
C GLY A 28 22.87 -13.02 14.39
N ALA A 29 23.14 -12.18 15.41
CA ALA A 29 24.39 -11.60 15.90
C ALA A 29 24.82 -10.20 15.41
N GLN A 30 24.43 -9.74 14.22
CA GLN A 30 24.65 -8.34 13.79
C GLN A 30 23.38 -7.60 13.36
N MET A 31 22.31 -8.32 13.02
CA MET A 31 21.04 -7.77 12.51
C MET A 31 19.86 -8.08 13.45
N ALA A 32 20.09 -8.16 14.76
CA ALA A 32 19.04 -8.34 15.77
C ALA A 32 18.32 -7.02 16.12
N ASP A 33 18.01 -6.24 15.09
CA ASP A 33 17.38 -4.94 15.25
C ASP A 33 15.86 -5.09 15.23
N VAL A 34 15.31 -5.39 16.41
CA VAL A 34 13.86 -5.49 16.65
C VAL A 34 13.13 -4.23 16.14
N TRP A 35 13.80 -3.07 16.18
CA TRP A 35 13.27 -1.82 15.63
C TRP A 35 13.01 -1.88 14.11
N MET A 36 13.87 -2.55 13.34
CA MET A 36 13.74 -2.71 11.89
C MET A 36 12.50 -3.53 11.53
N THR A 37 12.15 -4.51 12.37
CA THR A 37 10.95 -5.33 12.21
C THR A 37 9.68 -4.47 12.31
N TYR A 38 9.66 -3.50 13.22
CA TYR A 38 8.56 -2.52 13.29
C TYR A 38 8.53 -1.60 12.07
N VAL A 39 9.69 -1.16 11.56
CA VAL A 39 9.75 -0.34 10.33
C VAL A 39 9.20 -1.11 9.12
N ILE A 40 9.56 -2.38 8.96
CA ILE A 40 9.03 -3.26 7.91
C ILE A 40 7.50 -3.39 8.03
N ALA A 41 6.98 -3.57 9.25
CA ALA A 41 5.55 -3.62 9.49
C ALA A 41 4.84 -2.30 9.13
N ILE A 42 5.44 -1.16 9.45
CA ILE A 42 4.94 0.17 9.08
C ILE A 42 4.98 0.37 7.55
N ALA A 43 6.03 -0.12 6.86
CA ALA A 43 6.13 -0.08 5.41
C ALA A 43 5.05 -0.92 4.74
N LEU A 44 4.80 -2.13 5.27
CA LEU A 44 3.73 -3.01 4.82
C LEU A 44 2.36 -2.33 5.00
N GLY A 45 2.08 -1.79 6.19
CA GLY A 45 0.85 -1.07 6.48
C GLY A 45 0.64 0.15 5.56
N GLY A 46 1.69 0.95 5.36
CA GLY A 46 1.68 2.08 4.42
C GLY A 46 1.39 1.62 3.00
N SER A 47 2.00 0.53 2.54
CA SER A 47 1.73 -0.02 1.21
C SER A 47 0.27 -0.44 1.03
N LEU A 48 -0.29 -1.17 2.00
CA LEU A 48 -1.69 -1.61 1.97
C LEU A 48 -2.65 -0.42 2.00
N MET A 49 -2.36 0.63 2.78
CA MET A 49 -3.17 1.85 2.84
C MET A 49 -3.16 2.62 1.51
N VAL A 50 -2.02 2.71 0.82
CA VAL A 50 -1.96 3.34 -0.51
C VAL A 50 -2.88 2.61 -1.51
N SER A 51 -2.91 1.28 -1.47
CA SER A 51 -3.78 0.50 -2.35
C SER A 51 -5.26 0.54 -1.94
N TYR A 52 -5.55 0.55 -0.64
CA TYR A 52 -6.92 0.64 -0.13
C TYR A 52 -7.56 2.00 -0.43
N THR A 53 -6.85 3.10 -0.15
CA THR A 53 -7.33 4.47 -0.38
C THR A 53 -7.66 4.71 -1.85
N ARG A 54 -6.85 4.17 -2.77
CA ARG A 54 -7.15 4.21 -4.22
C ARG A 54 -8.42 3.45 -4.56
N ALA A 55 -8.54 2.19 -4.13
CA ALA A 55 -9.72 1.38 -4.42
C ALA A 55 -11.00 2.01 -3.80
N LYS A 56 -10.89 2.63 -2.62
CA LYS A 56 -12.00 3.32 -1.96
C LYS A 56 -12.38 4.62 -2.70
N ALA A 57 -11.40 5.37 -3.19
CA ALA A 57 -11.65 6.57 -4.00
C ALA A 57 -12.35 6.21 -5.31
N GLU A 58 -11.86 5.19 -6.02
CA GLU A 58 -12.47 4.67 -7.24
C GLU A 58 -13.91 4.19 -6.99
N ALA A 59 -14.17 3.51 -5.87
CA ALA A 59 -15.52 3.09 -5.46
C ALA A 59 -16.46 4.26 -5.12
N LEU A 60 -15.91 5.42 -4.73
CA LEU A 60 -16.66 6.66 -4.50
C LEU A 60 -16.80 7.51 -5.77
N GLY A 61 -16.31 7.03 -6.92
CA GLY A 61 -16.37 7.73 -8.20
C GLY A 61 -15.26 8.76 -8.43
N PHE A 62 -14.21 8.77 -7.59
CA PHE A 62 -13.06 9.66 -7.74
C PHE A 62 -11.86 8.92 -8.34
N ASP A 63 -11.23 9.50 -9.37
CA ASP A 63 -9.95 9.00 -9.87
C ASP A 63 -8.79 9.56 -9.03
N CYS A 64 -8.19 8.70 -8.20
CA CYS A 64 -7.13 9.09 -7.28
C CYS A 64 -5.75 8.70 -7.84
N SER A 65 -5.22 9.52 -8.75
CA SER A 65 -3.88 9.35 -9.35
C SER A 65 -2.74 9.95 -8.50
N VAL A 66 -3.04 10.55 -7.35
CA VAL A 66 -2.07 11.26 -6.52
C VAL A 66 -1.13 10.29 -5.79
N GLY A 67 0.18 10.52 -5.86
CA GLY A 67 1.17 9.82 -5.06
C GLY A 67 2.60 9.97 -5.59
N LEU A 68 3.57 10.02 -4.68
CA LEU A 68 4.99 10.26 -5.01
C LEU A 68 5.70 9.03 -5.58
N MET A 69 5.26 7.82 -5.22
CA MET A 69 5.88 6.58 -5.66
C MET A 69 4.82 5.59 -6.13
N GLN A 70 5.01 5.07 -7.35
CA GLN A 70 4.13 4.05 -7.90
C GLN A 70 4.44 2.67 -7.33
N ARG A 71 3.46 1.78 -7.44
CA ARG A 71 3.56 0.42 -6.91
C ARG A 71 4.69 -0.38 -7.58
N ALA A 72 4.81 -0.26 -8.91
CA ALA A 72 5.86 -0.92 -9.67
C ALA A 72 7.25 -0.45 -9.23
N GLU A 73 7.44 0.87 -9.07
CA GLU A 73 8.70 1.47 -8.63
C GLU A 73 9.14 0.93 -7.27
N ARG A 74 8.20 0.80 -6.32
CA ARG A 74 8.47 0.25 -4.99
C ARG A 74 8.95 -1.20 -5.04
N ILE A 75 8.28 -2.04 -5.83
CA ILE A 75 8.63 -3.45 -5.98
C ILE A 75 9.98 -3.58 -6.68
N VAL A 76 10.25 -2.78 -7.69
CA VAL A 76 11.53 -2.75 -8.40
C VAL A 76 12.65 -2.30 -7.46
N LEU A 77 12.45 -1.22 -6.69
CA LEU A 77 13.44 -0.72 -5.73
C LEU A 77 13.77 -1.74 -4.64
N LEU A 78 12.76 -2.36 -4.03
CA LEU A 78 12.97 -3.35 -2.97
C LEU A 78 13.51 -4.68 -3.54
N GLY A 79 12.97 -5.14 -4.67
CA GLY A 79 13.36 -6.39 -5.31
C GLY A 79 14.79 -6.33 -5.86
N LEU A 80 15.08 -5.36 -6.72
CA LEU A 80 16.43 -5.18 -7.28
C LEU A 80 17.43 -4.75 -6.20
N GLY A 81 17.02 -3.85 -5.29
CA GLY A 81 17.86 -3.42 -4.18
C GLY A 81 18.27 -4.58 -3.27
N SER A 82 17.34 -5.49 -2.97
CA SER A 82 17.64 -6.70 -2.21
C SER A 82 18.49 -7.69 -2.99
N LEU A 83 18.30 -7.84 -4.31
CA LEU A 83 19.04 -8.82 -5.10
C LEU A 83 20.50 -8.40 -5.32
N VAL A 84 20.72 -7.11 -5.62
CA VAL A 84 22.06 -6.57 -5.93
C VAL A 84 22.84 -6.23 -4.66
N PHE A 85 22.17 -5.72 -3.62
CA PHE A 85 22.83 -5.17 -2.43
C PHE A 85 22.39 -5.84 -1.12
N GLY A 86 21.59 -6.90 -1.15
CA GLY A 86 20.99 -7.51 0.05
C GLY A 86 22.00 -7.98 1.11
N LEU A 87 23.20 -8.40 0.69
CA LEU A 87 24.31 -8.75 1.59
C LEU A 87 25.49 -7.76 1.53
N ALA A 88 25.40 -6.72 0.70
CA ALA A 88 26.46 -5.72 0.59
C ALA A 88 26.48 -4.84 1.86
N TRP A 89 27.69 -4.51 2.34
CA TRP A 89 27.90 -3.68 3.55
C TRP A 89 27.06 -4.11 4.76
N ASN A 90 27.08 -5.41 5.09
CA ASN A 90 26.33 -5.96 6.22
C ASN A 90 24.82 -5.67 6.21
N GLY A 91 24.19 -5.48 5.04
CA GLY A 91 22.75 -5.21 4.95
C GLY A 91 22.34 -3.77 5.29
N ALA A 92 23.29 -2.84 5.44
CA ALA A 92 23.00 -1.42 5.67
C ALA A 92 22.20 -0.81 4.51
N VAL A 93 22.52 -1.18 3.27
CA VAL A 93 21.84 -0.68 2.06
C VAL A 93 20.37 -1.10 2.05
N LEU A 94 20.09 -2.38 2.34
CA LEU A 94 18.71 -2.89 2.41
C LEU A 94 17.92 -2.18 3.50
N SER A 95 18.53 -1.95 4.66
CA SER A 95 17.92 -1.23 5.79
C SER A 95 17.51 0.19 5.39
N ILE A 96 18.41 0.94 4.73
CA ILE A 96 18.13 2.30 4.24
C ILE A 96 17.00 2.30 3.21
N LEU A 97 17.00 1.34 2.27
CA LEU A 97 15.93 1.22 1.27
C LEU A 97 14.57 0.94 1.91
N ILE A 98 14.50 0.04 2.89
CA ILE A 98 13.27 -0.27 3.61
C ILE A 98 12.75 0.96 4.34
N ILE A 99 13.61 1.71 5.03
CA ILE A 99 13.23 2.95 5.73
C ILE A 99 12.72 4.00 4.75
N ALA A 100 13.43 4.21 3.63
CA ALA A 100 13.01 5.16 2.60
C ALA A 100 11.62 4.81 2.05
N VAL A 101 11.40 3.52 1.74
CA VAL A 101 10.09 3.04 1.30
C VAL A 101 9.04 3.21 2.39
N ALA A 102 9.34 2.87 3.65
CA ALA A 102 8.41 3.06 4.76
C ALA A 102 7.91 4.51 4.84
N VAL A 103 8.83 5.48 4.79
CA VAL A 103 8.50 6.91 4.83
C VAL A 103 7.70 7.33 3.61
N LEU A 104 8.18 7.04 2.40
CA LEU A 104 7.53 7.45 1.14
C LEU A 104 6.10 6.90 1.02
N THR A 105 5.90 5.65 1.44
CA THR A 105 4.60 4.98 1.33
C THR A 105 3.59 5.52 2.33
N ASN A 106 4.02 5.82 3.55
CA ASN A 106 3.16 6.45 4.55
C ASN A 106 2.82 7.90 4.17
N ILE A 107 3.79 8.67 3.67
CA ILE A 107 3.52 10.02 3.14
C ILE A 107 2.51 9.96 2.00
N THR A 108 2.69 9.03 1.06
CA THR A 108 1.77 8.84 -0.07
C THR A 108 0.37 8.45 0.40
N ALA A 109 0.26 7.58 1.41
CA ALA A 109 -1.03 7.20 1.99
C ALA A 109 -1.76 8.42 2.57
N VAL A 110 -1.05 9.25 3.36
CA VAL A 110 -1.62 10.48 3.93
C VAL A 110 -2.02 11.47 2.84
N GLN A 111 -1.19 11.65 1.81
CA GLN A 111 -1.53 12.51 0.66
C GLN A 111 -2.83 12.08 -0.02
N ARG A 112 -3.02 10.77 -0.24
CA ARG A 112 -4.26 10.23 -0.81
C ARG A 112 -5.45 10.44 0.10
N ILE A 113 -5.31 10.18 1.40
CA ILE A 113 -6.38 10.39 2.37
C ILE A 113 -6.81 11.86 2.40
N VAL A 114 -5.86 12.79 2.47
CA VAL A 114 -6.15 14.24 2.47
C VAL A 114 -6.78 14.67 1.14
N TRP A 115 -6.32 14.13 0.02
CA TRP A 115 -6.90 14.43 -1.29
C TRP A 115 -8.36 13.96 -1.37
N VAL A 116 -8.64 12.72 -0.96
CA VAL A 116 -10.01 12.17 -0.91
C VAL A 116 -10.88 12.96 0.05
N TYR A 117 -10.37 13.34 1.22
CA TYR A 117 -11.12 14.15 2.19
C TYR A 117 -11.50 15.53 1.61
N LYS A 118 -10.57 16.20 0.92
CA LYS A 118 -10.82 17.51 0.30
C LYS A 118 -11.78 17.45 -0.89
N HIS A 119 -11.78 16.37 -1.67
CA HIS A 119 -12.64 16.25 -2.86
C HIS A 119 -13.96 15.49 -2.59
N GLY A 120 -14.02 14.71 -1.51
CA GLY A 120 -15.18 13.92 -1.10
C GLY A 120 -16.11 14.60 -0.10
N THR A 121 -15.76 15.79 0.41
CA THR A 121 -16.56 16.59 1.36
C THR A 121 -17.79 17.28 0.76
N GLY A 122 -18.41 16.64 -0.25
CA GLY A 122 -19.62 17.12 -0.91
C GLY A 122 -20.51 16.01 -1.51
N VAL A 123 -20.23 14.73 -1.23
CA VAL A 123 -21.04 13.60 -1.72
C VAL A 123 -22.00 13.15 -0.62
N PRO A 124 -23.33 13.34 -0.76
CA PRO A 124 -24.30 12.72 0.14
C PRO A 124 -24.15 11.20 0.09
N LEU A 125 -24.01 10.56 1.25
CA LEU A 125 -23.92 9.10 1.37
C LEU A 125 -25.27 8.38 1.14
N ASP A 126 -26.34 9.15 0.92
CA ASP A 126 -27.71 8.65 0.79
C ASP A 126 -28.27 8.92 -0.62
N ASP A 127 -27.83 8.19 -1.65
CA ASP A 127 -28.68 7.96 -2.84
C ASP A 127 -28.25 6.73 -3.67
N GLN A 128 -27.99 5.59 -3.03
CA GLN A 128 -27.77 4.32 -3.77
C GLN A 128 -28.72 3.18 -3.34
N SER A 129 -29.81 3.49 -2.64
CA SER A 129 -30.76 2.48 -2.17
C SER A 129 -32.23 2.96 -2.23
N ARG A 130 -32.75 3.18 -3.44
CA ARG A 130 -34.21 3.05 -3.70
C ARG A 130 -34.50 2.35 -5.03
N PRO A 131 -34.50 1.00 -5.07
CA PRO A 131 -35.33 0.27 -6.00
C PRO A 131 -36.71 0.07 -5.37
N ASP A 132 -37.52 1.14 -5.29
CA ASP A 132 -38.96 1.03 -5.02
C ASP A 132 -39.66 2.35 -5.41
N GLN A 133 -39.83 2.55 -6.71
CA GLN A 133 -40.96 3.34 -7.18
C GLN A 133 -42.08 2.37 -7.54
N PRO A 134 -43.15 2.24 -6.74
CA PRO A 134 -44.33 1.54 -7.19
C PRO A 134 -44.87 2.31 -8.40
N GLN A 135 -44.95 1.62 -9.54
CA GLN A 135 -45.60 2.13 -10.74
C GLN A 135 -47.02 2.57 -10.35
N ARG A 136 -47.28 3.87 -10.40
CA ARG A 136 -48.66 4.37 -10.39
C ARG A 136 -49.29 3.98 -11.72
N GLY A 137 -49.89 2.79 -11.74
CA GLY A 137 -50.89 2.41 -12.73
C GLY A 137 -52.13 3.25 -12.48
N THR A 138 -52.30 4.26 -13.32
CA THR A 138 -53.56 4.99 -13.51
C THR A 138 -54.63 4.00 -13.95
N ALA A 139 -55.71 3.93 -13.16
CA ALA A 139 -56.97 3.31 -13.55
C ALA A 139 -57.72 4.17 -14.58
#